data_AF-A0A2M9XMK5-F1
#
_entry.id   AF-A0A2M9XMK5-F1
#
_cell.length_a   1.000
_cell.length_b   1.000
_cell.length_c   1.000
_cell.angle_alpha   90.00
_cell.angle_beta   90.00
_cell.angle_gamma   90.00
#
_symmetry.space_group_name_H-M   'P 1'
#
loop_
_entity.id
_entity.type
_entity.pdbx_description
1 polymer ?
#
loop_
_entity_poly.entity_id
_entity_poly.type
_entity_poly.pdbx_seq_one_letter_code
_entity_poly.pdbx_strand_id
1 'polypeptide(L)'
;MESYEFNQDENKEFLSLSRVLKLASLSFFCLSGVSFFSAFVSNDTSKLVLFLVPGILFLLTGIWSYSAGISFKRITDTKGEDLDFLRIGLRSLRIHFWIQISFGLFAILFLLGGAVLTLVS
;
A
#
# COMPACT_ATOMS: atom_id res chain seq x y z
N MET A 1 27.54 -1.53 -24.67
CA MET A 1 27.27 -1.12 -23.28
C MET A 1 26.12 -0.15 -23.36
N GLU A 2 24.93 -0.54 -22.93
CA GLU A 2 23.81 0.41 -22.89
C GLU A 2 24.16 1.50 -21.87
N SER A 3 24.05 2.76 -22.29
CA SER A 3 24.28 3.88 -21.39
C SER A 3 23.12 3.95 -20.42
N TYR A 4 23.42 3.98 -19.13
CA TYR A 4 22.45 4.27 -18.08
C TYR A 4 21.59 5.49 -18.43
N GLU A 5 20.27 5.35 -18.45
CA GLU A 5 19.38 6.37 -19.02
C GLU A 5 19.05 7.52 -18.07
N PHE A 6 19.25 7.35 -16.76
CA PHE A 6 18.85 8.34 -15.76
C PHE A 6 20.00 9.21 -15.28
N ASN A 7 19.72 10.49 -15.02
CA ASN A 7 20.69 11.40 -14.43
C ASN A 7 20.76 11.24 -12.90
N GLN A 8 21.71 11.95 -12.26
CA GLN A 8 21.92 11.83 -10.82
C GLN A 8 20.73 12.34 -9.99
N ASP A 9 19.95 13.29 -10.51
CA ASP A 9 18.80 13.85 -9.80
C ASP A 9 17.57 12.93 -9.89
N GLU A 10 17.33 12.31 -11.05
CA GLU A 10 16.30 11.26 -11.21
C GLU A 10 16.55 10.07 -10.28
N ASN A 11 17.82 9.69 -10.09
CA ASN A 11 18.19 8.64 -9.14
C ASN A 11 17.90 8.98 -7.69
N LYS A 12 18.09 10.25 -7.31
CA LYS A 12 17.72 10.71 -5.97
C LYS A 12 16.21 10.63 -5.77
N GLU A 13 15.43 10.97 -6.79
CA GLU A 13 13.97 10.86 -6.76
C GLU A 13 13.50 9.40 -6.61
N PHE A 14 14.05 8.45 -7.39
CA PHE A 14 13.73 7.04 -7.23
C PHE A 14 14.07 6.49 -5.84
N LEU A 15 15.22 6.89 -5.28
CA LEU A 15 15.60 6.53 -3.91
C LEU A 15 14.69 7.18 -2.86
N SER A 16 14.26 8.42 -3.08
CA SER A 16 13.30 9.12 -2.22
C SER A 16 11.96 8.37 -2.19
N LEU A 17 11.43 8.05 -3.38
CA LEU A 17 10.19 7.30 -3.54
C LEU A 17 10.28 5.90 -2.92
N SER A 18 11.41 5.21 -3.10
CA SER A 18 11.68 3.93 -2.43
C SER A 18 11.57 4.03 -0.90
N ARG A 19 12.12 5.08 -0.30
CA ARG A 19 12.06 5.30 1.15
C ARG A 19 10.63 5.56 1.62
N VAL A 20 9.91 6.45 0.95
CA VAL A 20 8.52 6.78 1.30
C VAL A 20 7.63 5.54 1.20
N LEU A 21 7.77 4.73 0.16
CA LEU A 21 6.98 3.50 -0.01
C LEU A 21 7.28 2.44 1.05
N LYS A 22 8.54 2.31 1.49
CA LYS A 22 8.91 1.41 2.60
C LYS A 22 8.36 1.92 3.94
N LEU A 23 8.37 3.23 4.17
CA LEU A 23 7.75 3.82 5.36
C LEU A 23 6.23 3.65 5.37
N ALA A 24 5.58 3.83 4.22
CA ALA A 24 4.15 3.55 4.06
C ALA A 24 3.84 2.08 4.35
N SER A 25 4.66 1.16 3.81
CA SER A 25 4.55 -0.27 4.09
C SER A 25 4.60 -0.59 5.58
N LEU A 26 5.58 -0.04 6.29
CA LEU A 26 5.70 -0.21 7.75
C LEU A 26 4.44 0.26 8.48
N SER A 27 3.91 1.43 8.09
CA SER A 27 2.68 1.99 8.67
C SER A 27 1.49 1.06 8.46
N PHE A 28 1.33 0.52 7.25
CA PHE A 28 0.27 -0.45 6.95
C PHE A 28 0.43 -1.78 7.71
N PHE A 29 1.67 -2.25 7.92
CA PHE A 29 1.90 -3.43 8.76
C PHE A 29 1.55 -3.18 10.23
N CYS A 30 1.85 -2.00 10.77
CA CYS A 30 1.41 -1.63 12.11
C CYS A 30 -0.13 -1.60 12.21
N LEU A 31 -0.82 -0.99 11.25
CA LEU A 31 -2.29 -0.95 11.21
C LEU A 31 -2.90 -2.35 11.08
N SER A 32 -2.30 -3.22 10.28
CA SER A 32 -2.68 -4.63 10.17
C SER A 32 -2.53 -5.35 11.51
N GLY A 33 -1.38 -5.18 12.18
CA GLY A 33 -1.13 -5.76 13.50
C GLY A 33 -2.12 -5.29 14.56
N VAL A 34 -2.43 -3.99 14.60
CA VAL A 34 -3.45 -3.43 15.49
C VAL A 34 -4.82 -4.06 15.20
N SER A 35 -5.20 -4.15 13.93
CA SER A 35 -6.49 -4.73 13.53
C SER A 35 -6.61 -6.20 13.92
N PHE A 36 -5.58 -7.01 13.70
CA PHE A 36 -5.58 -8.42 14.11
C PHE A 36 -5.55 -8.59 15.63
N PHE A 37 -4.83 -7.73 16.35
CA PHE A 37 -4.86 -7.73 17.80
C PHE A 37 -6.25 -7.36 18.33
N SER A 38 -6.92 -6.36 17.75
CA SER A 38 -8.30 -6.01 18.07
C SER A 38 -9.29 -7.14 17.80
N ALA A 39 -9.10 -7.89 16.70
CA ALA A 39 -9.88 -9.09 16.43
C ALA A 39 -9.66 -10.16 17.51
N PHE A 40 -8.41 -10.41 17.90
CA PHE A 40 -8.05 -11.42 18.90
C PHE A 40 -8.61 -11.11 20.30
N VAL A 41 -8.62 -9.84 20.71
CA VAL A 41 -9.12 -9.41 22.02
C VAL A 41 -10.65 -9.23 22.04
N SER A 42 -11.31 -9.20 20.88
CA SER A 42 -12.77 -9.05 20.79
C SER A 42 -13.48 -10.32 21.27
N ASN A 43 -14.25 -10.22 22.36
CA ASN A 43 -15.15 -11.28 22.83
C ASN A 43 -16.43 -11.41 21.98
N ASP A 44 -16.63 -10.52 21.02
CA ASP A 44 -17.81 -10.48 20.16
C ASP A 44 -17.45 -10.97 18.75
N THR A 45 -17.96 -12.15 18.42
CA THR A 45 -17.77 -12.80 17.12
C THR A 45 -18.31 -11.94 15.97
N SER A 46 -19.33 -11.12 16.20
CA SER A 46 -19.89 -10.24 15.17
C SER A 46 -18.93 -9.12 14.77
N LYS A 47 -18.04 -8.71 15.69
CA LYS A 47 -17.03 -7.68 15.45
C LYS A 47 -15.75 -8.21 14.83
N LEU A 48 -15.55 -9.54 14.78
CA LEU A 48 -14.36 -10.13 14.16
C LEU A 48 -14.22 -9.72 12.70
N VAL A 49 -15.32 -9.70 11.94
CA VAL A 49 -15.31 -9.30 10.52
C VAL A 49 -14.86 -7.84 10.38
N LEU A 50 -15.30 -6.96 11.28
CA LEU A 50 -14.94 -5.54 11.28
C LEU A 50 -13.46 -5.29 11.52
N PHE A 51 -12.74 -6.21 12.16
CA PHE A 51 -11.32 -6.08 12.43
C PHE A 51 -10.44 -6.92 11.49
N LEU A 52 -10.87 -8.14 11.16
CA LEU A 52 -10.12 -9.04 10.27
C LEU A 52 -10.07 -8.53 8.84
N VAL A 53 -11.20 -8.03 8.31
CA VAL A 53 -11.26 -7.56 6.92
C VAL A 53 -10.30 -6.38 6.72
N PRO A 54 -10.35 -5.29 7.50
CA PRO A 54 -9.36 -4.21 7.38
C PRO A 54 -7.93 -4.69 7.64
N GLY A 55 -7.71 -5.59 8.60
CA GLY A 55 -6.38 -6.14 8.92
C GLY A 55 -5.72 -6.84 7.73
N ILE A 56 -6.46 -7.67 6.99
CA ILE A 56 -5.99 -8.33 5.76
C ILE A 56 -5.66 -7.30 4.68
N LEU A 57 -6.50 -6.27 4.54
CA LEU A 57 -6.35 -5.28 3.50
C LEU A 57 -5.16 -4.36 3.74
N PHE A 58 -4.93 -3.94 4.99
CA PHE A 58 -3.72 -3.24 5.37
C PHE A 58 -2.49 -4.11 5.14
N LEU A 59 -2.54 -5.42 5.45
CA LEU A 59 -1.42 -6.32 5.19
C LEU A 59 -1.06 -6.38 3.70
N LEU A 60 -2.04 -6.61 2.83
CA LEU A 60 -1.84 -6.66 1.38
C LEU A 60 -1.31 -5.33 0.84
N THR A 61 -1.88 -4.22 1.31
CA THR A 61 -1.42 -2.87 0.96
C THR A 61 0.04 -2.67 1.35
N GLY A 62 0.42 -3.05 2.57
CA GLY A 62 1.80 -2.99 3.04
C GLY A 62 2.77 -3.84 2.20
N ILE A 63 2.36 -5.04 1.78
CA ILE A 63 3.17 -5.91 0.90
C ILE A 63 3.40 -5.23 -0.46
N TRP A 64 2.36 -4.64 -1.06
CA TRP A 64 2.49 -3.93 -2.33
C TRP A 64 3.36 -2.68 -2.23
N SER A 65 3.20 -1.85 -1.18
CA SER A 65 4.05 -0.67 -0.97
C SER A 65 5.52 -1.09 -0.82
N TYR A 66 5.79 -2.18 -0.08
CA TYR A 66 7.14 -2.70 0.09
C TYR A 66 7.75 -3.15 -1.23
N SER A 67 6.99 -3.93 -2.00
CA SER A 67 7.41 -4.43 -3.32
C SER A 67 7.73 -3.28 -4.28
N ALA A 68 6.85 -2.27 -4.37
CA ALA A 68 7.11 -1.07 -5.17
C ALA A 68 8.37 -0.33 -4.70
N GLY A 69 8.54 -0.16 -3.38
CA GLY A 69 9.73 0.45 -2.80
C GLY A 69 11.02 -0.30 -3.15
N ILE A 70 11.00 -1.63 -3.22
CA ILE A 70 12.15 -2.43 -3.69
C ILE A 70 12.42 -2.17 -5.18
N SER A 71 11.38 -2.16 -6.02
CA SER A 71 11.54 -1.91 -7.47
C SER A 71 12.20 -0.56 -7.75
N PHE A 72 11.77 0.52 -7.08
CA PHE A 72 12.40 1.84 -7.26
C PHE A 72 13.86 1.90 -6.81
N LYS A 73 14.23 1.13 -5.77
CA LYS A 73 15.64 0.99 -5.39
C LYS A 73 16.45 0.25 -6.46
N ARG A 74 15.87 -0.78 -7.09
CA ARG A 74 16.58 -1.56 -8.12
C ARG A 74 16.90 -0.75 -9.38
N ILE A 75 16.10 0.25 -9.73
CA ILE A 75 16.37 1.19 -10.84
C ILE A 75 17.72 1.90 -10.66
N THR A 76 18.13 2.19 -9.42
CA THR A 76 19.42 2.84 -9.14
C THR A 76 20.58 1.86 -9.01
N ASP A 77 20.29 0.60 -8.69
CA ASP A 77 21.29 -0.42 -8.38
C ASP A 77 21.69 -1.25 -9.62
N THR A 78 20.83 -1.30 -10.65
CA THR A 78 21.11 -1.98 -11.93
C THR A 78 21.30 -0.94 -13.03
N LYS A 79 22.29 -1.17 -13.92
CA LYS A 79 22.56 -0.34 -15.09
C LYS A 79 22.35 -1.19 -16.35
N GLY A 80 21.35 -0.87 -17.15
CA GLY A 80 20.94 -1.60 -18.36
C GLY A 80 19.60 -2.36 -18.26
N GLU A 81 18.96 -2.42 -17.09
CA GLU A 81 17.57 -2.96 -16.93
C GLU A 81 16.61 -1.90 -16.32
N ASP A 82 17.05 -0.65 -16.33
CA ASP A 82 16.52 0.46 -15.53
C ASP A 82 15.09 0.80 -15.96
N LEU A 83 14.81 0.73 -17.26
CA LEU A 83 13.50 0.94 -17.87
C LEU A 83 12.50 -0.17 -17.54
N ASP A 84 12.95 -1.42 -17.45
CA ASP A 84 12.10 -2.55 -17.07
C ASP A 84 11.70 -2.45 -15.60
N PHE A 85 12.66 -2.11 -14.72
CA PHE A 85 12.36 -1.84 -13.31
C PHE A 85 11.46 -0.62 -13.12
N LEU A 86 11.62 0.43 -13.94
CA LEU A 86 10.72 1.59 -13.93
C LEU A 86 9.31 1.19 -14.35
N ARG A 87 9.16 0.42 -15.42
CA ARG A 87 7.85 -0.03 -15.91
C ARG A 87 7.16 -0.94 -14.89
N ILE A 88 7.89 -1.84 -14.24
CA ILE A 88 7.39 -2.68 -13.16
C ILE A 88 6.98 -1.83 -11.95
N GLY A 89 7.83 -0.88 -11.54
CA GLY A 89 7.57 0.05 -10.44
C GLY A 89 6.31 0.89 -10.67
N LEU A 90 6.17 1.51 -11.84
CA LEU A 90 5.01 2.31 -12.24
C LEU A 90 3.73 1.48 -12.35
N ARG A 91 3.82 0.25 -12.89
CA ARG A 91 2.66 -0.65 -12.96
C ARG A 91 2.20 -1.04 -11.56
N SER A 92 3.14 -1.36 -10.66
CA SER A 92 2.85 -1.66 -9.26
C SER A 92 2.21 -0.45 -8.57
N LEU A 93 2.76 0.74 -8.78
CA LEU A 93 2.26 1.99 -8.19
C LEU A 93 0.84 2.32 -8.69
N ARG A 94 0.57 2.13 -9.98
CA ARG A 94 -0.77 2.31 -10.56
C ARG A 94 -1.79 1.37 -9.92
N ILE A 95 -1.45 0.08 -9.76
CA ILE A 95 -2.32 -0.89 -9.11
C ILE A 95 -2.53 -0.50 -7.64
N HIS A 96 -1.47 -0.08 -6.96
CA HIS A 96 -1.52 0.38 -5.58
C HIS A 96 -2.51 1.54 -5.39
N PHE A 97 -2.42 2.58 -6.22
CA PHE A 97 -3.35 3.71 -6.18
C PHE A 97 -4.78 3.32 -6.54
N TRP A 98 -4.99 2.45 -7.54
CA TRP A 98 -6.34 1.96 -7.87
C TRP A 98 -6.99 1.18 -6.73
N ILE A 99 -6.22 0.34 -6.05
CA ILE A 99 -6.68 -0.39 -4.87
C ILE A 99 -7.00 0.59 -3.75
N GLN A 100 -6.13 1.56 -3.50
CA GLN A 100 -6.33 2.55 -2.44
C GLN A 100 -7.54 3.48 -2.71
N ILE A 101 -7.75 3.88 -3.96
CA ILE A 101 -8.94 4.62 -4.40
C ILE A 101 -10.19 3.77 -4.20
N SER A 102 -10.16 2.50 -4.62
CA SER A 102 -11.31 1.58 -4.45
C SER A 102 -11.62 1.36 -2.97
N PHE A 103 -10.59 1.20 -2.14
CA PHE A 103 -10.74 1.09 -0.68
C PHE A 103 -11.30 2.36 -0.05
N GLY A 104 -10.79 3.52 -0.46
CA GLY A 104 -11.29 4.81 0.01
C GLY A 104 -12.77 5.00 -0.34
N LEU A 105 -13.16 4.72 -1.58
CA LEU A 105 -14.54 4.76 -2.04
C LEU A 105 -15.43 3.79 -1.26
N PHE A 106 -14.98 2.54 -1.09
CA PHE A 106 -15.71 1.55 -0.32
C PHE A 106 -15.89 1.96 1.14
N ALA A 107 -14.85 2.49 1.79
CA ALA A 107 -14.91 2.98 3.16
C ALA A 107 -15.89 4.16 3.30
N ILE A 108 -15.87 5.11 2.36
CA ILE A 108 -16.83 6.23 2.34
C ILE A 108 -18.27 5.71 2.22
N LEU A 109 -18.53 4.81 1.27
CA LEU A 109 -19.86 4.22 1.08
C LEU A 109 -20.32 3.44 2.31
N PHE A 110 -19.42 2.69 2.94
CA PHE A 110 -19.70 1.94 4.15
C PHE A 110 -20.05 2.86 5.33
N LEU A 111 -19.27 3.93 5.55
CA LEU A 111 -19.56 4.92 6.59
C LEU A 111 -20.87 5.65 6.35
N LEU A 112 -21.17 6.02 5.10
CA LEU A 112 -22.45 6.64 4.73
C LEU A 112 -23.62 5.69 4.97
N GLY A 113 -23.49 4.42 4.56
CA GLY A 113 -24.51 3.39 4.81
C GLY A 113 -24.76 3.16 6.30
N GLY A 114 -23.69 3.06 7.09
CA GLY A 114 -23.78 2.96 8.55
C GLY A 114 -24.45 4.17 9.19
N ALA A 115 -24.08 5.39 8.78
CA ALA A 115 -24.68 6.61 9.29
C ALA A 115 -26.19 6.70 8.98
N VAL A 116 -26.60 6.35 7.76
CA VAL A 116 -28.02 6.30 7.39
C VAL A 116 -28.78 5.27 8.23
N LEU A 117 -28.21 4.08 8.43
CA LEU A 117 -28.84 3.03 9.24
C LEU A 117 -29.04 3.50 10.70
N THR A 118 -28.07 4.20 11.28
CA THR A 118 -28.18 4.74 12.65
C THR A 118 -29.16 5.88 12.78
N LEU A 119 -29.41 6.65 11.72
CA LEU A 119 -30.37 7.77 11.74
C LEU A 119 -31.83 7.32 11.53
N VAL A 120 -32.03 6.16 10.92
CA VAL A 120 -33.37 5.61 10.58
C VAL A 120 -33.84 4.55 11.58
N SER A 121 -32.94 3.99 12.39
CA SER A 121 -33.25 3.09 13.51
C SER A 121 -33.64 3.86 14.77
#